data_AF-A0A5S4VED9-F1
#
_entry.id   AF-A0A5S4VED9-F1
#
_cell.length_a   1.000
_cell.length_b   1.000
_cell.length_c   1.000
_cell.angle_alpha   90.00
_cell.angle_beta   90.00
_cell.angle_gamma   90.00
#
_symmetry.space_group_name_H-M   'P 1'
#
loop_
_entity.id
_entity.type
_entity.pdbx_description
1 polymer ?
#
loop_
_entity_poly.entity_id
_entity_poly.type
_entity_poly.pdbx_seq_one_letter_code
_entity_poly.pdbx_strand_id
1 'polypeptide(L)'
;MSRGKYGNPKTASRFICCKHLGENFIGQGIQRGSRQREKYHIKDLFCLQCACVTKCIEWRWCDDYEKVMEQADKLHKEIYEGDCTMT
;
A
#
# COMPACT_ATOMS: atom_id res chain seq x y z
N MET A 1 -26.18 -23.53 -2.69
CA MET A 1 -24.91 -23.49 -1.94
C MET A 1 -24.13 -22.25 -2.31
N SER A 2 -24.05 -21.26 -1.42
CA SER A 2 -23.28 -20.04 -1.61
C SER A 2 -21.79 -20.38 -1.60
N ARG A 3 -21.15 -20.38 -2.77
CA ARG A 3 -19.68 -20.47 -2.87
C ARG A 3 -19.14 -19.23 -2.18
N GLY A 4 -18.51 -19.39 -1.01
CA GLY A 4 -17.87 -18.29 -0.29
C GLY A 4 -16.98 -17.53 -1.28
N LYS A 5 -17.32 -16.27 -1.58
CA LYS A 5 -16.60 -15.39 -2.51
C LYS A 5 -15.29 -14.89 -1.86
N TYR A 6 -14.51 -15.79 -1.28
CA TYR A 6 -13.20 -15.46 -0.77
C TYR A 6 -12.24 -15.61 -1.95
N GLY A 7 -11.79 -14.48 -2.51
CA GLY A 7 -10.79 -14.47 -3.59
C GLY A 7 -9.53 -15.24 -3.20
N ASN A 8 -8.74 -15.67 -4.18
CA ASN A 8 -7.52 -16.45 -3.94
C ASN A 8 -6.57 -15.69 -2.99
N PRO A 9 -6.25 -16.20 -1.79
CA PRO A 9 -5.39 -15.51 -0.83
C PRO A 9 -4.01 -15.16 -1.40
N LYS A 10 -3.51 -15.93 -2.37
CA LYS A 10 -2.24 -15.66 -3.08
C LYS A 10 -2.30 -14.40 -3.96
N THR A 11 -3.50 -13.90 -4.24
CA THR A 11 -3.75 -12.70 -5.04
C THR A 11 -4.14 -11.49 -4.18
N ALA A 12 -4.08 -11.62 -2.86
CA ALA A 12 -4.40 -10.54 -1.94
C ALA A 12 -3.44 -9.36 -2.16
N SER A 13 -3.99 -8.16 -2.05
CA SER A 13 -3.18 -6.94 -2.09
C SER A 13 -2.23 -6.90 -0.90
N ARG A 14 -0.99 -6.53 -1.17
CA ARG A 14 -0.01 -6.10 -0.18
C ARG A 14 0.09 -4.57 -0.27
N PHE A 15 0.73 -3.96 0.72
CA PHE A 15 0.88 -2.51 0.77
C PHE A 15 2.32 -2.17 1.14
N ILE A 16 2.89 -1.18 0.47
CA ILE A 16 4.18 -0.60 0.81
C ILE A 16 3.91 0.74 1.48
N CYS A 17 4.53 0.98 2.64
CA CYS A 17 4.46 2.26 3.33
C CYS A 17 5.36 3.28 2.62
N CYS A 18 4.79 4.41 2.20
CA CYS A 18 5.56 5.46 1.54
C CYS A 18 6.40 6.29 2.53
N LYS A 19 6.31 6.06 3.84
CA LYS A 19 7.15 6.77 4.84
C LYS A 19 8.50 6.09 5.08
N HIS A 20 8.50 4.77 5.31
CA HIS A 20 9.74 4.02 5.55
C HIS A 20 10.19 3.17 4.35
N LEU A 21 9.42 3.18 3.25
CA LEU A 21 9.73 2.44 2.02
C LEU A 21 9.90 0.94 2.21
N GLY A 22 8.96 0.33 2.93
CA GLY A 22 8.92 -1.10 3.18
C GLY A 22 7.49 -1.62 3.27
N GLU A 23 7.35 -2.93 3.35
CA GLU A 23 6.03 -3.55 3.39
C GLU A 23 5.29 -3.30 4.71
N ASN A 24 4.01 -2.93 4.58
CA ASN A 24 3.09 -2.84 5.68
C ASN A 24 2.20 -4.09 5.74
N PHE A 25 2.48 -4.96 6.72
CA PHE A 25 1.77 -6.22 6.92
C PHE A 25 0.33 -6.07 7.44
N ILE A 26 -0.06 -4.91 8.00
CA ILE A 26 -1.44 -4.67 8.48
C ILE A 26 -2.46 -4.66 7.34
N GLY A 27 -2.03 -4.28 6.13
CA GLY A 27 -2.90 -4.24 4.95
C GLY A 27 -3.15 -5.60 4.29
N GLN A 28 -2.48 -6.67 4.74
CA GLN A 28 -2.59 -7.99 4.12
C GLN A 28 -4.00 -8.57 4.32
N GLY A 29 -4.59 -9.05 3.22
CA GLY A 29 -5.92 -9.67 3.26
C GLY A 29 -7.09 -8.68 3.22
N ILE A 30 -6.85 -7.36 3.11
CA ILE A 30 -7.93 -6.40 2.83
C ILE A 30 -8.53 -6.72 1.46
N GLN A 31 -9.75 -7.26 1.48
CA GLN A 31 -10.46 -7.61 0.25
C GLN A 31 -10.72 -6.35 -0.60
N ARG A 32 -10.61 -6.53 -1.92
CA ARG A 32 -11.11 -5.55 -2.88
C ARG A 32 -12.62 -5.70 -2.93
N GLY A 33 -13.35 -4.60 -2.73
CA GLY A 33 -14.78 -4.58 -3.01
C GLY A 33 -15.05 -4.87 -4.49
N SER A 34 -16.32 -4.91 -4.86
CA SER A 34 -16.77 -5.25 -6.24
C SER A 34 -16.25 -4.34 -7.35
N ARG A 35 -15.62 -3.20 -7.02
CA ARG A 35 -15.02 -2.27 -7.99
C ARG A 35 -13.50 -2.47 -8.05
N GLN A 36 -12.97 -2.66 -9.26
CA GLN A 36 -11.53 -2.63 -9.48
C GLN A 36 -10.99 -1.24 -9.10
N ARG A 37 -9.95 -1.22 -8.27
CA ARG A 37 -9.25 0.02 -7.90
C ARG A 37 -8.23 0.37 -8.98
N GLU A 38 -7.94 1.65 -9.12
CA GLU A 38 -6.88 2.13 -10.00
C GLU A 38 -5.51 1.53 -9.62
N LYS A 39 -4.60 1.45 -10.58
CA LYS A 39 -3.21 1.01 -10.33
C LYS A 39 -2.57 1.98 -9.33
N TYR A 40 -1.71 1.47 -8.45
CA TYR A 40 -1.05 2.28 -7.41
C TYR A 40 -2.02 2.91 -6.40
N HIS A 41 -3.14 2.25 -6.13
CA HIS A 41 -4.12 2.73 -5.16
C HIS A 41 -3.47 3.01 -3.79
N ILE A 42 -3.63 4.23 -3.29
CA ILE A 42 -3.08 4.67 -2.00
C ILE A 42 -4.15 4.53 -0.93
N LYS A 43 -3.73 4.06 0.26
CA LYS A 43 -4.56 4.02 1.47
C LYS A 43 -3.83 4.62 2.65
N ASP A 44 -4.60 5.21 3.55
CA ASP A 44 -4.13 5.51 4.91
C ASP A 44 -4.22 4.23 5.75
N LEU A 45 -3.07 3.70 6.14
CA LEU A 45 -2.97 2.52 7.00
C LEU A 45 -2.03 2.80 8.16
N PHE A 46 -2.36 2.27 9.34
CA PHE A 46 -1.42 2.25 10.45
C PHE A 46 -0.19 1.42 10.05
N CYS A 47 1.00 1.95 10.29
CA CYS A 47 2.26 1.25 10.05
C CYS A 47 2.93 0.94 11.39
N LEU A 48 3.21 -0.34 11.63
CA LEU A 48 3.87 -0.77 12.87
C LEU A 48 5.29 -0.20 13.02
N GLN A 49 6.04 -0.10 11.92
CA GLN A 49 7.42 0.42 11.94
C GLN A 49 7.46 1.93 12.17
N CYS A 50 6.52 2.69 11.60
CA CYS A 50 6.45 4.14 11.80
C CYS A 50 5.66 4.56 13.05
N ALA A 51 4.96 3.62 13.69
CA ALA A 51 4.04 3.86 14.81
C ALA A 51 2.99 4.97 14.56
N CYS A 52 2.59 5.18 13.30
CA CYS A 52 1.61 6.18 12.91
C CYS A 52 0.82 5.74 11.68
N VAL A 53 -0.28 6.44 11.39
CA VAL A 53 -0.98 6.27 10.10
C VAL A 53 -0.12 6.88 9.00
N THR A 54 0.05 6.14 7.91
CA THR A 54 0.89 6.52 6.77
C THR A 54 0.17 6.24 5.46
N LYS A 55 0.54 6.98 4.42
CA LYS A 55 0.13 6.68 3.04
C LYS A 55 0.85 5.40 2.61
N CYS A 56 0.08 4.41 2.18
CA CYS A 56 0.58 3.13 1.72
C CYS A 56 0.05 2.81 0.32
N ILE A 57 0.96 2.50 -0.60
CA ILE A 57 0.65 2.15 -1.99
C ILE A 57 0.35 0.65 -2.13
N GLU A 58 -0.69 0.32 -2.87
CA GLU A 58 -1.08 -1.07 -3.15
C GLU A 58 -0.07 -1.74 -4.09
N TRP A 59 0.46 -2.88 -3.66
CA TRP A 59 1.23 -3.82 -4.47
C TRP A 59 0.41 -5.09 -4.72
N ARG A 60 0.16 -5.40 -5.99
CA ARG A 60 -0.67 -6.54 -6.40
C ARG A 60 0.22 -7.70 -6.86
N TRP A 61 -0.34 -8.91 -6.82
CA TRP A 61 0.36 -10.13 -7.25
C TRP A 61 0.90 -10.07 -8.70
N CYS A 62 0.24 -9.30 -9.58
CA CYS A 62 0.60 -9.14 -10.98
C CYS A 62 1.46 -7.91 -11.25
N ASP A 63 1.78 -7.11 -10.23
CA ASP A 63 2.60 -5.91 -10.39
C ASP A 63 4.08 -6.24 -10.22
N ASP A 64 4.90 -5.52 -10.99
CA ASP A 64 6.34 -5.48 -10.82
C ASP A 64 6.70 -4.71 -9.54
N TYR A 65 7.40 -5.39 -8.62
CA TYR A 65 7.75 -4.82 -7.32
C TYR A 65 8.65 -3.58 -7.45
N GLU A 66 9.64 -3.61 -8.35
CA GLU A 66 10.59 -2.50 -8.51
C GLU A 66 9.87 -1.24 -8.98
N LYS A 67 8.92 -1.38 -9.91
CA LYS A 67 8.11 -0.24 -10.40
C LYS A 67 7.18 0.32 -9.32
N VAL A 68 6.63 -0.54 -8.47
CA VAL A 68 5.79 -0.08 -7.35
C VAL A 68 6.65 0.63 -6.30
N MET A 69 7.86 0.13 -6.03
CA MET A 69 8.82 0.78 -5.13
C MET A 69 9.30 2.13 -5.66
N GLU A 70 9.57 2.25 -6.96
CA GLU A 70 9.89 3.54 -7.60
C GLU A 70 8.75 4.55 -7.41
N GLN A 71 7.49 4.10 -7.54
CA GLN A 71 6.33 4.95 -7.28
C GLN A 71 6.18 5.28 -5.80
N ALA A 72 6.49 4.35 -4.89
CA ALA A 72 6.49 4.59 -3.45
C ALA A 72 7.53 5.65 -3.06
N ASP A 73 8.72 5.61 -3.66
CA ASP A 73 9.80 6.58 -3.46
C ASP A 73 9.41 7.99 -3.95
N LYS A 74 8.74 8.10 -5.11
CA LYS A 74 8.18 9.38 -5.56
C LYS A 74 7.19 9.96 -4.54
N LEU A 75 6.27 9.14 -4.05
CA LEU A 75 5.32 9.54 -3.01
C LEU A 75 6.01 9.89 -1.68
N HIS A 76 7.11 9.21 -1.34
CA HIS A 76 7.91 9.53 -0.16
C HIS A 76 8.43 10.95 -0.23
N LYS A 77 9.08 11.28 -1.35
CA LYS A 77 9.66 12.61 -1.61
C LYS A 77 8.60 13.70 -1.58
N GLU A 78 7.46 13.45 -2.23
CA GLU A 78 6.35 14.41 -2.30
C GLU A 78 5.67 14.68 -0.95
N ILE A 79 5.54 13.66 -0.09
CA ILE A 79 4.68 13.72 1.12
C ILE A 79 5.49 13.88 2.42
N TYR A 80 6.69 13.31 2.47
CA TYR A 80 7.46 13.19 3.71
C TYR A 80 8.81 13.91 3.68
N GLU A 81 9.36 14.22 2.50
CA GLU A 81 10.58 15.05 2.38
C GLU A 81 10.26 16.52 2.03
N GLY A 82 9.10 16.79 1.44
CA GLY A 82 8.62 18.15 1.16
C GLY A 82 7.91 18.78 2.34
N ASP A 83 8.63 19.10 3.43
CA ASP A 83 8.31 20.11 4.46
C ASP A 83 9.35 20.10 5.59
N CYS A 84 10.64 20.28 5.24
CA CYS A 84 11.67 20.60 6.23
C CYS A 84 11.89 22.12 6.31
N THR A 85 10.83 22.90 6.54
CA THR A 85 11.00 24.23 7.15
C THR A 85 11.02 24.02 8.65
N MET A 86 12.23 23.97 9.19
CA MET A 86 12.48 24.02 10.63
C MET A 86 11.77 25.24 11.22
N THR A 87 10.77 25.02 12.06
CA THR A 87 10.31 26.00 13.06
C THR A 87 11.18 25.88 14.30
#